data_AF-A0A7X3WEN7-F1
#
_entry.id   AF-A0A7X3WEN7-F1
#
_cell.length_a   1.000
_cell.length_b   1.000
_cell.length_c   1.000
_cell.angle_alpha   90.00
_cell.angle_beta   90.00
_cell.angle_gamma   90.00
#
_symmetry.space_group_name_H-M   'P 1'
#
loop_
_entity.id
_entity.type
_entity.pdbx_description
1 polymer ?
#
loop_
_entity_poly.entity_id
_entity_poly.type
_entity_poly.pdbx_seq_one_letter_code
_entity_poly.pdbx_strand_id
1 'polypeptide(L)'
;MEDYTKVIEFLNSTTPNIEHALRFIDASQSSSLSDKFCKTCKVLTSGWRQIDGVMLIREEEGHDSDYRILINANTERSLRELLLTFPRNSVGMFFLTNDWIESRILDLFDGKKVNVGSEVRFVGTKKGSITEAEQKTLRKKKDEIANSLGKLTSIKGRSENSQFLIEGEMMVERAFSDGLPIEKILYTNDFVSSAAGKDFLKKVFAENLSIYLTRDSVIGSLTTTRPIPAIIAPVHQSYPTFLNEDGLMNFHFSQDCILLIIENVQNPDNLGMTLRTADAAGVSAVLISGEGANPFHKNCIRASRGAVGRIPIFYVPSSKPAIEKLKASGWHIIGATAKAEKELYTSSYKTPIAVVVGNENSGLTAETRNQCTELVSIPMATGQSSLNVGVAAGILLYELRRP
;
A
#
# COMPACT_ATOMS: atom_id res chain seq x y z
N MET A 1 -8.54 24.46 3.57
CA MET A 1 -7.98 25.04 2.34
C MET A 1 -6.64 24.39 2.13
N GLU A 2 -6.50 23.61 1.06
CA GLU A 2 -5.18 23.11 0.66
C GLU A 2 -4.25 24.30 0.38
N ASP A 3 -3.02 24.20 0.86
CA ASP A 3 -2.00 25.23 0.62
C ASP A 3 -1.48 25.08 -0.81
N TYR A 4 -2.23 25.64 -1.77
CA TYR A 4 -1.90 25.57 -3.20
C TYR A 4 -0.48 26.09 -3.51
N THR A 5 0.07 26.96 -2.66
CA THR A 5 1.46 27.41 -2.76
C THR A 5 2.41 26.24 -2.62
N LYS A 6 2.25 25.40 -1.59
CA LYS A 6 3.08 24.20 -1.37
C LYS A 6 2.89 23.15 -2.46
N VAL A 7 1.70 23.04 -3.04
CA VAL A 7 1.44 22.16 -4.18
C VAL A 7 2.24 22.62 -5.41
N ILE A 8 2.21 23.91 -5.72
CA ILE A 8 2.96 24.49 -6.83
C ILE A 8 4.48 24.37 -6.59
N GLU A 9 4.95 24.67 -5.38
CA GLU A 9 6.35 24.49 -4.98
C GLU A 9 6.81 23.03 -5.17
N PHE A 10 6.00 22.07 -4.70
CA PHE A 10 6.27 20.65 -4.88
C PHE A 10 6.37 20.29 -6.37
N LEU A 11 5.38 20.66 -7.18
CA LEU A 11 5.35 20.35 -8.61
C LEU A 11 6.54 20.98 -9.36
N ASN A 12 6.89 22.22 -9.03
CA ASN A 12 8.02 22.92 -9.65
C ASN A 12 9.37 22.28 -9.31
N SER A 13 9.49 21.69 -8.11
CA SER A 13 10.73 21.05 -7.67
C SER A 13 10.90 19.61 -8.16
N THR A 14 9.79 18.93 -8.48
CA THR A 14 9.80 17.47 -8.77
C THR A 14 9.41 17.11 -10.19
N THR A 15 8.83 18.04 -10.97
CA THR A 15 8.34 17.74 -12.31
C THR A 15 9.34 18.23 -13.37
N PRO A 16 9.93 17.33 -14.19
CA PRO A 16 10.92 17.73 -15.20
C PRO A 16 10.34 18.64 -16.29
N ASN A 17 9.03 18.55 -16.54
CA ASN A 17 8.32 19.35 -17.55
C ASN A 17 7.23 20.20 -16.90
N ILE A 18 7.61 21.39 -16.46
CA ILE A 18 6.70 22.35 -15.82
C ILE A 18 5.52 22.74 -16.71
N GLU A 19 5.65 22.66 -18.04
CA GLU A 19 4.55 23.00 -18.96
C GLU A 19 3.33 22.10 -18.78
N HIS A 20 3.53 20.83 -18.40
CA HIS A 20 2.43 19.93 -18.08
C HIS A 20 1.70 20.36 -16.83
N ALA A 21 2.44 20.71 -15.76
CA ALA A 21 1.84 21.26 -14.55
C ALA A 21 1.10 22.58 -14.86
N LEU A 22 1.69 23.46 -15.69
CA LEU A 22 1.07 24.72 -16.11
C LEU A 22 -0.26 24.51 -16.85
N ARG A 23 -0.40 23.47 -17.69
CA ARG A 23 -1.68 23.12 -18.33
C ARG A 23 -2.80 22.76 -17.34
N PHE A 24 -2.45 22.24 -16.15
CA PHE A 24 -3.41 21.97 -15.09
C PHE A 24 -3.62 23.17 -14.14
N ILE A 25 -2.60 24.02 -14.00
CA ILE A 25 -2.60 25.27 -13.21
C ILE A 25 -3.37 26.38 -13.95
N ASP A 26 -3.42 26.41 -15.28
CA ASP A 26 -4.19 27.43 -16.01
C ASP A 26 -5.71 27.20 -15.93
N ALA A 27 -6.34 27.80 -14.91
CA ALA A 27 -7.49 28.68 -15.13
C ALA A 27 -7.65 29.73 -14.01
N SER A 28 -7.11 30.93 -14.22
CA SER A 28 -7.89 32.17 -14.31
C SER A 28 -6.95 33.38 -14.44
N GLN A 29 -7.37 34.38 -15.21
CA GLN A 29 -6.80 35.73 -15.17
C GLN A 29 -7.29 36.48 -13.92
N SER A 30 -7.08 35.95 -12.71
CA SER A 30 -7.46 36.66 -11.48
C SER A 30 -6.42 36.55 -10.38
N SER A 31 -6.23 37.67 -9.69
CA SER A 31 -5.09 38.00 -8.83
C SER A 31 -5.14 37.36 -7.43
N SER A 32 -5.74 36.19 -7.28
CA SER A 32 -5.82 35.47 -5.99
C SER A 32 -5.17 34.09 -6.07
N LEU A 33 -4.42 33.71 -5.04
CA LEU A 33 -3.67 32.44 -4.97
C LEU A 33 -4.58 31.19 -4.98
N SER A 34 -5.88 31.34 -4.70
CA SER A 34 -6.89 30.28 -4.80
C SER A 34 -7.45 30.06 -6.20
N ASP A 35 -7.15 30.94 -7.16
CA ASP A 35 -7.68 30.89 -8.53
C ASP A 35 -6.63 30.40 -9.56
N LYS A 36 -5.59 29.70 -9.10
CA LYS A 36 -4.47 29.15 -9.90
C LYS A 36 -4.66 27.70 -10.36
N PHE A 37 -5.85 27.13 -10.26
CA PHE A 37 -6.14 25.81 -10.84
C PHE A 37 -7.46 25.91 -11.57
N CYS A 38 -7.61 25.15 -12.66
CA CYS A 38 -8.90 25.10 -13.36
C CYS A 38 -10.03 24.72 -12.38
N LYS A 39 -11.16 25.43 -12.41
CA LYS A 39 -12.32 25.20 -11.50
C LYS A 39 -12.82 23.74 -11.52
N THR A 40 -12.47 22.96 -12.54
CA THR A 40 -12.82 21.54 -12.73
C THR A 40 -11.69 20.57 -12.38
N CYS A 41 -10.53 21.07 -11.95
CA CYS A 41 -9.39 20.26 -11.53
C CYS A 41 -9.43 20.03 -10.02
N LYS A 42 -9.48 18.77 -9.61
CA LYS A 42 -9.36 18.38 -8.20
C LYS A 42 -7.89 18.13 -7.89
N VAL A 43 -7.41 18.73 -6.80
CA VAL A 43 -6.07 18.54 -6.27
C VAL A 43 -6.14 17.54 -5.12
N LEU A 44 -5.21 16.59 -5.11
CA LEU A 44 -5.08 15.58 -4.08
C LEU A 44 -3.61 15.51 -3.67
N THR A 45 -3.35 15.48 -2.37
CA THR A 45 -1.99 15.44 -1.81
C THR A 45 -1.80 14.21 -0.93
N SER A 46 -0.57 13.69 -0.89
CA SER A 46 -0.14 12.64 0.03
C SER A 46 1.16 13.02 0.74
N GLY A 47 1.50 12.26 1.79
CA GLY A 47 2.61 12.55 2.70
C GLY A 47 2.14 12.75 4.13
N TRP A 48 3.08 12.63 5.08
CA TRP A 48 2.74 12.67 6.51
C TRP A 48 2.79 14.08 7.10
N ARG A 49 3.99 14.66 7.22
CA ARG A 49 4.19 16.01 7.80
C ARG A 49 4.37 17.10 6.73
N GLN A 50 4.65 16.68 5.50
CA GLN A 50 4.85 17.51 4.34
C GLN A 50 4.20 16.84 3.13
N ILE A 51 4.05 17.60 2.04
CA ILE A 51 3.58 17.06 0.77
C ILE A 51 4.73 16.26 0.16
N ASP A 52 4.50 14.96 0.02
CA ASP A 52 5.42 14.02 -0.64
C ASP A 52 4.83 13.48 -1.95
N GLY A 53 3.61 13.87 -2.30
CA GLY A 53 2.98 13.54 -3.56
C GLY A 53 1.79 14.44 -3.88
N VAL A 54 1.56 14.65 -5.16
CA VAL A 54 0.46 15.43 -5.72
C VAL A 54 -0.16 14.68 -6.89
N MET A 55 -1.49 14.61 -6.91
CA MET A 55 -2.28 14.17 -8.05
C MET A 55 -3.28 15.26 -8.42
N LEU A 56 -3.19 15.75 -9.65
CA LEU A 56 -4.16 16.65 -10.27
C LEU A 56 -5.06 15.81 -11.16
N ILE A 57 -6.35 15.77 -10.88
CA ILE A 57 -7.33 14.98 -11.64
C ILE A 57 -8.43 15.89 -12.19
N ARG A 58 -8.71 15.74 -13.48
CA ARG A 58 -9.73 16.51 -14.19
C ARG A 58 -10.57 15.59 -15.06
N GLU A 59 -11.89 15.76 -15.04
CA GLU A 59 -12.80 15.08 -15.96
C GLU A 59 -12.52 15.48 -17.41
N GLU A 60 -12.62 14.52 -18.32
CA GLU A 60 -12.40 14.71 -19.74
C GLU A 60 -13.67 14.39 -20.54
N GLU A 61 -14.08 15.30 -21.41
CA GLU A 61 -15.15 15.05 -22.36
C GLU A 61 -14.54 14.46 -23.65
N GLY A 62 -14.66 13.14 -23.85
CA GLY A 62 -14.08 12.43 -24.99
C GLY A 62 -14.16 10.91 -24.88
N HIS A 63 -13.74 10.18 -25.93
CA HIS A 63 -13.96 8.73 -26.04
C HIS A 63 -12.87 7.83 -25.43
N ASP A 64 -11.67 8.35 -25.14
CA ASP A 64 -10.51 7.50 -24.79
C ASP A 64 -10.17 7.47 -23.28
N SER A 65 -10.69 8.41 -22.48
CA SER A 65 -10.54 8.44 -21.02
C SER A 65 -11.61 9.30 -20.34
N ASP A 66 -12.00 8.90 -19.13
CA ASP A 66 -12.91 9.68 -18.27
C ASP A 66 -12.17 10.79 -17.52
N TYR A 67 -10.87 10.59 -17.24
CA TYR A 67 -10.05 11.51 -16.47
C TYR A 67 -8.67 11.73 -17.09
N ARG A 68 -8.19 12.98 -17.04
CA ARG A 68 -6.76 13.34 -17.19
C ARG A 68 -6.11 13.48 -15.83
N ILE A 69 -4.93 12.89 -15.67
CA ILE A 69 -4.22 12.84 -14.40
C ILE A 69 -2.77 13.26 -14.58
N LEU A 70 -2.36 14.33 -13.90
CA LEU A 70 -0.94 14.57 -13.62
C LEU A 70 -0.65 14.04 -12.23
N ILE A 71 0.30 13.13 -12.09
CA ILE A 71 0.68 12.57 -10.80
C ILE A 71 2.19 12.60 -10.64
N ASN A 72 2.64 13.05 -9.47
CA ASN A 72 4.04 13.00 -9.10
C ASN A 72 4.18 12.71 -7.60
N ALA A 73 5.24 12.02 -7.21
CA ALA A 73 5.49 11.62 -5.84
C ALA A 73 7.00 11.46 -5.61
N ASN A 74 7.43 11.63 -4.37
CA ASN A 74 8.82 11.42 -3.95
C ASN A 74 9.04 10.02 -3.34
N THR A 75 7.97 9.28 -3.05
CA THR A 75 8.05 7.95 -2.42
C THR A 75 6.99 7.00 -2.97
N GLU A 76 7.28 5.70 -2.89
CA GLU A 76 6.33 4.62 -3.23
C GLU A 76 4.99 4.74 -2.48
N ARG A 77 5.05 5.08 -1.18
CA ARG A 77 3.86 5.22 -0.34
C ARG A 77 2.99 6.37 -0.81
N SER A 78 3.59 7.54 -1.02
CA SER A 78 2.88 8.73 -1.45
C SER A 78 2.21 8.53 -2.80
N LEU A 79 2.88 7.85 -3.74
CA LEU A 79 2.29 7.47 -5.03
C LEU A 79 1.11 6.51 -4.84
N ARG A 80 1.30 5.45 -4.05
CA ARG A 80 0.27 4.44 -3.79
C ARG A 80 -0.97 5.04 -3.14
N GLU A 81 -0.80 5.90 -2.14
CA GLU A 81 -1.91 6.59 -1.47
C GLU A 81 -2.74 7.41 -2.45
N LEU A 82 -2.11 8.16 -3.37
CA LEU A 82 -2.81 8.93 -4.41
C LEU A 82 -3.54 8.01 -5.38
N LEU A 83 -2.87 6.98 -5.90
CA LEU A 83 -3.46 6.02 -6.84
C LEU A 83 -4.67 5.28 -6.26
N LEU A 84 -4.66 4.99 -4.96
CA LEU A 84 -5.80 4.38 -4.27
C LEU A 84 -7.03 5.29 -4.26
N THR A 85 -6.87 6.62 -4.25
CA THR A 85 -8.01 7.56 -4.32
C THR A 85 -8.66 7.66 -5.69
N PHE A 86 -8.04 7.11 -6.74
CA PHE A 86 -8.59 7.19 -8.09
C PHE A 86 -9.96 6.48 -8.18
N PRO A 87 -10.95 7.05 -8.89
CA PRO A 87 -12.28 6.44 -9.03
C PRO A 87 -12.22 5.02 -9.61
N ARG A 88 -13.05 4.12 -9.10
CA ARG A 88 -13.24 2.79 -9.71
C ARG A 88 -14.01 2.90 -11.01
N ASN A 89 -13.90 1.89 -11.87
CA ASN A 89 -14.70 1.80 -13.10
C ASN A 89 -14.57 3.02 -14.02
N SER A 90 -13.44 3.71 -13.91
CA SER A 90 -13.10 4.89 -14.70
C SER A 90 -11.78 4.66 -15.41
N VAL A 91 -11.67 5.17 -16.63
CA VAL A 91 -10.46 5.16 -17.45
C VAL A 91 -9.67 6.43 -17.17
N GLY A 92 -8.47 6.27 -16.62
CA GLY A 92 -7.55 7.37 -16.38
C GLY A 92 -6.46 7.44 -17.45
N MET A 93 -6.19 8.64 -17.95
CA MET A 93 -5.02 8.98 -18.75
C MET A 93 -3.99 9.70 -17.87
N PHE A 94 -2.96 8.96 -17.47
CA PHE A 94 -1.89 9.41 -16.59
C PHE A 94 -0.71 9.96 -17.40
N PHE A 95 -0.35 11.21 -17.12
CA PHE A 95 0.86 11.85 -17.61
C PHE A 95 2.03 11.39 -16.73
N LEU A 96 2.93 10.60 -17.33
CA LEU A 96 4.06 10.03 -16.62
C LEU A 96 5.17 11.07 -16.55
N THR A 97 5.48 11.54 -15.34
CA THR A 97 6.58 12.49 -15.11
C THR A 97 7.93 11.80 -14.96
N ASN A 98 7.94 10.52 -14.59
CA ASN A 98 9.13 9.70 -14.35
C ASN A 98 8.84 8.22 -14.69
N ASP A 99 9.87 7.50 -15.14
CA ASP A 99 9.73 6.09 -15.57
C ASP A 99 9.31 5.14 -14.44
N TRP A 100 9.78 5.40 -13.20
CA TRP A 100 9.49 4.52 -12.06
C TRP A 100 7.98 4.49 -11.73
N ILE A 101 7.27 5.60 -11.93
CA ILE A 101 5.84 5.73 -11.61
C ILE A 101 5.00 4.71 -12.38
N GLU A 102 5.32 4.48 -13.65
CA GLU A 102 4.61 3.50 -14.48
C GLU A 102 4.58 2.12 -13.83
N SER A 103 5.75 1.64 -13.39
CA SER A 103 5.88 0.32 -12.80
C SER A 103 5.00 0.13 -11.56
N ARG A 104 4.65 1.22 -10.88
CA ARG A 104 3.84 1.24 -9.66
C ARG A 104 2.37 1.50 -9.98
N ILE A 105 2.05 2.23 -11.05
CA ILE A 105 0.69 2.31 -11.58
C ILE A 105 0.19 0.91 -11.94
N LEU A 106 1.03 0.10 -12.61
CA LEU A 106 0.73 -1.29 -12.97
C LEU A 106 0.46 -2.19 -11.75
N ASP A 107 0.83 -1.77 -10.53
CA ASP A 107 0.46 -2.52 -9.33
C ASP A 107 -1.03 -2.46 -9.04
N LEU A 108 -1.66 -1.32 -9.36
CA LEU A 108 -3.06 -1.02 -9.03
C LEU A 108 -3.97 -0.91 -10.25
N PHE A 109 -3.43 -0.81 -11.46
CA PHE A 109 -4.17 -0.55 -12.69
C PHE A 109 -3.89 -1.60 -13.76
N ASP A 110 -4.91 -1.90 -14.55
CA ASP A 110 -4.81 -2.59 -15.84
C ASP A 110 -4.80 -1.55 -16.95
N GLY A 111 -3.83 -1.62 -17.86
CA GLY A 111 -3.69 -0.60 -18.90
C GLY A 111 -2.43 -0.77 -19.73
N LYS A 112 -2.12 0.26 -20.51
CA LYS A 112 -0.95 0.27 -21.41
C LYS A 112 -0.37 1.66 -21.57
N LYS A 113 0.93 1.71 -21.90
CA LYS A 113 1.55 2.92 -22.42
C LYS A 113 1.01 3.27 -23.79
N VAL A 114 0.78 4.56 -24.00
CA VAL A 114 0.39 5.15 -25.27
C VAL A 114 1.29 6.34 -25.53
N ASN A 115 1.91 6.37 -26.71
CA ASN A 115 2.72 7.49 -27.16
C ASN A 115 1.81 8.45 -27.93
N VAL A 116 1.69 9.69 -27.45
CA VAL A 116 0.91 10.75 -28.12
C VAL A 116 1.87 11.88 -28.46
N GLY A 117 2.34 11.90 -29.72
CA GLY A 117 3.42 12.80 -30.13
C GLY A 117 4.73 12.45 -29.41
N SER A 118 5.31 13.41 -28.70
CA SER A 118 6.51 13.23 -27.87
C SER A 118 6.22 12.85 -26.41
N GLU A 119 4.95 12.76 -26.01
CA GLU A 119 4.56 12.48 -24.63
C GLU A 119 4.22 11.00 -24.43
N VAL A 120 4.79 10.39 -23.39
CA VAL A 120 4.44 9.03 -22.96
C VAL A 120 3.35 9.12 -21.90
N ARG A 121 2.23 8.44 -22.15
CA ARG A 121 1.08 8.39 -21.24
C ARG A 121 0.79 6.95 -20.85
N PHE A 122 0.19 6.75 -19.69
CA PHE A 122 -0.43 5.47 -19.32
C PHE A 122 -1.94 5.64 -19.36
N VAL A 123 -2.64 4.76 -20.09
CA VAL A 123 -4.11 4.73 -20.13
C VAL A 123 -4.57 3.41 -19.52
N GLY A 124 -5.41 3.47 -18.50
CA GLY A 124 -5.86 2.28 -17.79
C GLY A 124 -6.98 2.51 -16.79
N THR A 125 -7.48 1.42 -16.24
CA THR A 125 -8.52 1.38 -15.21
C THR A 125 -7.97 0.72 -13.95
N LYS A 126 -8.51 1.07 -12.79
CA LYS A 126 -8.09 0.40 -11.54
C LYS A 126 -8.43 -1.09 -11.62
N LYS A 127 -7.51 -1.97 -11.20
CA LYS A 127 -7.72 -3.42 -11.16
C LYS A 127 -9.01 -3.78 -10.43
N GLY A 128 -9.72 -4.77 -10.96
CA GLY A 128 -11.04 -5.17 -10.47
C GLY A 128 -12.18 -4.26 -10.94
N SER A 129 -11.91 -3.26 -11.79
CA SER A 129 -12.97 -2.52 -12.49
C SER A 129 -13.70 -3.42 -13.49
N ILE A 130 -15.01 -3.25 -13.61
CA ILE A 130 -15.91 -4.03 -14.43
C ILE A 130 -16.85 -3.11 -15.21
N THR A 131 -17.39 -3.58 -16.33
CA THR A 131 -18.35 -2.81 -17.14
C THR A 131 -19.67 -2.61 -16.39
N GLU A 132 -20.24 -3.69 -15.86
CA GLU A 132 -21.53 -3.66 -15.17
C GLU A 132 -21.50 -4.62 -13.97
N ALA A 133 -21.93 -4.11 -12.82
CA ALA A 133 -21.98 -4.85 -11.58
C ALA A 133 -23.12 -5.85 -11.57
N GLU A 134 -22.82 -7.01 -11.00
CA GLU A 134 -23.78 -8.09 -10.88
C GLU A 134 -24.24 -8.23 -9.43
N GLN A 135 -25.56 -8.39 -9.24
CA GLN A 135 -26.17 -8.80 -7.97
C GLN A 135 -26.87 -10.14 -8.12
N LYS A 136 -26.29 -11.22 -7.57
CA LYS A 136 -26.87 -12.58 -7.64
C LYS A 136 -26.78 -13.33 -6.31
N THR A 137 -27.54 -14.42 -6.20
CA THR A 137 -27.49 -15.35 -5.05
C THR A 137 -26.78 -16.65 -5.43
N LEU A 138 -25.68 -16.97 -4.75
CA LEU A 138 -24.89 -18.20 -4.93
C LEU A 138 -25.44 -19.31 -4.05
N ARG A 139 -26.10 -20.30 -4.68
CA ARG A 139 -26.81 -21.38 -3.96
C ARG A 139 -25.97 -22.63 -3.67
N LYS A 140 -24.87 -22.85 -4.39
CA LYS A 140 -24.05 -24.07 -4.33
C LYS A 140 -22.57 -23.74 -4.11
N LYS A 141 -21.82 -24.63 -3.46
CA LYS A 141 -20.36 -24.46 -3.26
C LYS A 141 -19.56 -24.54 -4.55
N LYS A 142 -20.04 -25.30 -5.55
CA LYS A 142 -19.40 -25.47 -6.87
C LYS A 142 -19.67 -24.32 -7.85
N ASP A 143 -20.17 -23.20 -7.35
CA ASP A 143 -20.36 -22.00 -8.16
C ASP A 143 -19.00 -21.48 -8.68
N GLU A 144 -18.96 -20.97 -9.91
CA GLU A 144 -17.71 -20.50 -10.54
C GLU A 144 -17.05 -19.38 -9.71
N ILE A 145 -17.85 -18.48 -9.13
CA ILE A 145 -17.36 -17.40 -8.28
C ILE A 145 -16.75 -17.98 -7.01
N ALA A 146 -17.45 -18.90 -6.34
CA ALA A 146 -16.93 -19.55 -5.14
C ALA A 146 -15.65 -20.35 -5.42
N ASN A 147 -15.59 -21.08 -6.54
CA ASN A 147 -14.40 -21.82 -6.96
C ASN A 147 -13.21 -20.89 -7.23
N SER A 148 -13.44 -19.72 -7.84
CA SER A 148 -12.38 -18.74 -8.08
C SER A 148 -11.76 -18.23 -6.78
N LEU A 149 -12.58 -17.86 -5.79
CA LEU A 149 -12.11 -17.46 -4.46
C LEU A 149 -11.46 -18.61 -3.71
N GLY A 150 -11.90 -19.86 -3.94
CA GLY A 150 -11.32 -21.06 -3.34
C GLY A 150 -9.83 -21.22 -3.65
N LYS A 151 -9.37 -20.74 -4.82
CA LYS A 151 -7.93 -20.74 -5.18
C LYS A 151 -7.09 -19.90 -4.22
N LEU A 152 -7.65 -18.80 -3.69
CA LEU A 152 -6.97 -17.83 -2.83
C LEU A 152 -6.71 -18.35 -1.40
N THR A 153 -7.25 -19.52 -1.06
CA THR A 153 -6.99 -20.18 0.23
C THR A 153 -5.52 -20.62 0.37
N SER A 154 -4.85 -20.93 -0.75
CA SER A 154 -3.46 -21.37 -0.79
C SER A 154 -2.50 -20.21 -1.15
N ILE A 155 -1.25 -20.28 -0.69
CA ILE A 155 -0.20 -19.30 -1.07
C ILE A 155 -0.01 -19.28 -2.59
N LYS A 156 0.08 -20.47 -3.20
CA LYS A 156 0.25 -20.62 -4.65
C LYS A 156 -0.88 -19.94 -5.43
N GLY A 157 -2.13 -20.21 -5.06
CA GLY A 157 -3.28 -19.60 -5.73
C GLY A 157 -3.36 -18.09 -5.54
N ARG A 158 -2.95 -17.55 -4.39
CA ARG A 158 -2.84 -16.08 -4.21
C ARG A 158 -1.81 -15.44 -5.15
N SER A 159 -0.67 -16.10 -5.33
CA SER A 159 0.37 -15.66 -6.26
C SER A 159 -0.11 -15.72 -7.72
N GLU A 160 -0.63 -16.87 -8.15
CA GLU A 160 -1.10 -17.09 -9.53
C GLU A 160 -2.26 -16.17 -9.94
N ASN A 161 -3.15 -15.84 -9.01
CA ASN A 161 -4.29 -14.96 -9.27
C ASN A 161 -3.99 -13.49 -8.91
N SER A 162 -2.81 -13.18 -8.36
CA SER A 162 -2.45 -11.83 -7.90
C SER A 162 -3.53 -11.21 -7.00
N GLN A 163 -4.07 -12.02 -6.09
CA GLN A 163 -5.18 -11.64 -5.19
C GLN A 163 -5.02 -12.27 -3.81
N PHE A 164 -5.54 -11.60 -2.78
CA PHE A 164 -5.71 -12.17 -1.44
C PHE A 164 -7.13 -11.95 -0.93
N LEU A 165 -7.57 -12.76 0.04
CA LEU A 165 -8.89 -12.63 0.65
C LEU A 165 -8.84 -11.78 1.91
N ILE A 166 -9.75 -10.82 2.01
CA ILE A 166 -10.09 -10.12 3.24
C ILE A 166 -11.40 -10.65 3.81
N GLU A 167 -11.49 -10.69 5.14
CA GLU A 167 -12.59 -11.32 5.87
C GLU A 167 -13.16 -10.38 6.93
N GLY A 168 -14.49 -10.31 7.00
CA GLY A 168 -15.22 -9.55 8.01
C GLY A 168 -15.53 -8.11 7.61
N GLU A 169 -16.61 -7.58 8.21
CA GLU A 169 -17.21 -6.28 7.92
C GLU A 169 -16.19 -5.14 7.93
N MET A 170 -15.52 -4.93 9.06
CA MET A 170 -14.53 -3.84 9.21
C MET A 170 -13.44 -3.86 8.13
N MET A 171 -12.94 -5.03 7.74
CA MET A 171 -11.88 -5.13 6.74
C MET A 171 -12.39 -4.88 5.33
N VAL A 172 -13.57 -5.40 5.00
CA VAL A 172 -14.19 -5.24 3.67
C VAL A 172 -14.66 -3.79 3.47
N GLU A 173 -15.31 -3.20 4.47
CA GLU A 173 -15.72 -1.79 4.44
C GLU A 173 -14.52 -0.85 4.32
N ARG A 174 -13.45 -1.14 5.07
CA ARG A 174 -12.22 -0.37 4.99
C ARG A 174 -11.55 -0.52 3.63
N ALA A 175 -11.44 -1.72 3.07
CA ALA A 175 -10.87 -1.93 1.75
C ALA A 175 -11.63 -1.20 0.64
N PHE A 176 -12.97 -1.19 0.73
CA PHE A 176 -13.82 -0.40 -0.17
C PHE A 176 -13.52 1.10 -0.03
N SER A 177 -13.56 1.62 1.21
CA SER A 177 -13.38 3.05 1.53
C SER A 177 -11.97 3.57 1.25
N ASP A 178 -10.94 2.75 1.49
CA ASP A 178 -9.54 3.05 1.19
C ASP A 178 -9.22 2.90 -0.31
N GLY A 179 -10.21 2.55 -1.15
CA GLY A 179 -10.04 2.48 -2.60
C GLY A 179 -9.21 1.29 -3.09
N LEU A 180 -8.99 0.26 -2.27
CA LEU A 180 -8.22 -0.94 -2.62
C LEU A 180 -8.85 -1.67 -3.81
N PRO A 181 -8.11 -2.21 -4.77
CA PRO A 181 -8.67 -2.83 -5.98
C PRO A 181 -9.42 -4.14 -5.67
N ILE A 182 -10.70 -4.03 -5.35
CA ILE A 182 -11.63 -5.13 -5.09
C ILE A 182 -12.53 -5.32 -6.30
N GLU A 183 -12.77 -6.57 -6.66
CA GLU A 183 -13.55 -6.93 -7.85
C GLU A 183 -14.99 -7.33 -7.49
N LYS A 184 -15.18 -7.93 -6.32
CA LYS A 184 -16.46 -8.50 -5.88
C LYS A 184 -16.54 -8.68 -4.37
N ILE A 185 -17.76 -8.81 -3.85
CA ILE A 185 -18.03 -9.09 -2.43
C ILE A 185 -18.97 -10.29 -2.31
N LEU A 186 -18.66 -11.24 -1.44
CA LEU A 186 -19.58 -12.30 -1.02
C LEU A 186 -20.06 -12.00 0.41
N TYR A 187 -21.36 -12.11 0.66
CA TYR A 187 -21.97 -11.85 1.96
C TYR A 187 -23.08 -12.86 2.29
N THR A 188 -23.44 -12.98 3.56
CA THR A 188 -24.49 -13.88 4.05
C THR A 188 -25.76 -13.12 4.46
N ASN A 189 -26.84 -13.84 4.74
CA ASN A 189 -28.08 -13.24 5.26
C ASN A 189 -27.85 -12.51 6.59
N ASP A 190 -26.92 -12.98 7.41
CA ASP A 190 -26.59 -12.35 8.68
C ASP A 190 -26.05 -10.93 8.48
N PHE A 191 -25.25 -10.70 7.43
CA PHE A 191 -24.71 -9.37 7.12
C PHE A 191 -25.82 -8.37 6.78
N VAL A 192 -26.81 -8.80 5.98
CA VAL A 192 -27.94 -7.95 5.58
C VAL A 192 -29.08 -7.96 6.59
N SER A 193 -28.92 -8.57 7.76
CA SER A 193 -29.89 -8.48 8.85
C SER A 193 -29.88 -7.09 9.49
N SER A 194 -28.74 -6.39 9.45
CA SER A 194 -28.56 -5.04 9.99
C SER A 194 -28.87 -3.96 8.95
N ALA A 195 -29.29 -2.78 9.41
CA ALA A 195 -29.47 -1.62 8.52
C ALA A 195 -28.13 -1.15 7.91
N ALA A 196 -27.06 -1.18 8.71
CA ALA A 196 -25.70 -0.82 8.29
C ALA A 196 -25.22 -1.69 7.12
N GLY A 197 -25.37 -3.02 7.21
CA GLY A 197 -24.98 -3.93 6.14
C GLY A 197 -25.76 -3.71 4.85
N LYS A 198 -27.08 -3.45 4.95
CA LYS A 198 -27.91 -3.10 3.77
C LYS A 198 -27.44 -1.80 3.12
N ASP A 199 -27.16 -0.76 3.91
CA ASP A 199 -26.74 0.54 3.37
C ASP A 199 -25.33 0.48 2.80
N PHE A 200 -24.43 -0.33 3.38
CA PHE A 200 -23.12 -0.59 2.81
C PHE A 200 -23.23 -1.25 1.42
N LEU A 201 -24.02 -2.31 1.27
CA LEU A 201 -24.18 -2.98 -0.03
C LEU A 201 -24.82 -2.08 -1.10
N LYS A 202 -25.76 -1.20 -0.72
CA LYS A 202 -26.30 -0.19 -1.64
C LYS A 202 -25.21 0.74 -2.17
N LYS A 203 -24.32 1.22 -1.29
CA LYS A 203 -23.18 2.07 -1.69
C LYS A 203 -22.22 1.32 -2.60
N VAL A 204 -21.86 0.10 -2.23
CA VAL A 204 -20.98 -0.77 -3.03
C VAL A 204 -21.54 -0.98 -4.44
N PHE A 205 -22.81 -1.32 -4.55
CA PHE A 205 -23.44 -1.58 -5.84
C PHE A 205 -23.59 -0.30 -6.68
N ALA A 206 -23.88 0.85 -6.03
CA ALA A 206 -23.92 2.15 -6.69
C ALA A 206 -22.55 2.59 -7.26
N GLU A 207 -21.44 2.11 -6.68
CA GLU A 207 -20.09 2.28 -7.23
C GLU A 207 -19.70 1.21 -8.27
N ASN A 208 -20.69 0.47 -8.79
CA ASN A 208 -20.52 -0.55 -9.82
C ASN A 208 -19.54 -1.67 -9.40
N LEU A 209 -19.76 -2.23 -8.20
CA LEU A 209 -19.05 -3.40 -7.71
C LEU A 209 -20.00 -4.59 -7.47
N SER A 210 -19.64 -5.77 -7.97
CA SER A 210 -20.48 -6.97 -7.91
C SER A 210 -20.63 -7.51 -6.49
N ILE A 211 -21.87 -7.81 -6.10
CA ILE A 211 -22.22 -8.31 -4.76
C ILE A 211 -23.00 -9.62 -4.85
N TYR A 212 -22.58 -10.60 -4.04
CA TYR A 212 -23.08 -11.97 -4.12
C TYR A 212 -23.59 -12.46 -2.77
N LEU A 213 -24.91 -12.64 -2.65
CA LEU A 213 -25.51 -13.26 -1.46
C LEU A 213 -25.22 -14.77 -1.47
N THR A 214 -24.78 -15.32 -0.35
CA THR A 214 -24.53 -16.76 -0.22
C THR A 214 -24.85 -17.29 1.17
N ARG A 215 -24.63 -18.60 1.38
CA ARG A 215 -24.81 -19.28 2.67
C ARG A 215 -23.49 -19.32 3.43
N ASP A 216 -23.53 -19.38 4.76
CA ASP A 216 -22.34 -19.54 5.60
C ASP A 216 -21.49 -20.76 5.20
N SER A 217 -22.13 -21.82 4.72
CA SER A 217 -21.42 -23.02 4.26
C SER A 217 -20.52 -22.79 3.03
N VAL A 218 -20.82 -21.77 2.20
CA VAL A 218 -19.97 -21.36 1.07
C VAL A 218 -18.80 -20.55 1.60
N ILE A 219 -19.02 -19.49 2.38
CA ILE A 219 -17.93 -18.70 2.98
C ILE A 219 -17.04 -19.58 3.87
N GLY A 220 -17.64 -20.45 4.69
CA GLY A 220 -16.92 -21.39 5.55
C GLY A 220 -16.09 -22.44 4.82
N SER A 221 -16.27 -22.61 3.51
CA SER A 221 -15.38 -23.40 2.65
C SER A 221 -14.20 -22.59 2.08
N LEU A 222 -14.28 -21.27 2.11
CA LEU A 222 -13.26 -20.33 1.65
C LEU A 222 -12.37 -19.82 2.80
N THR A 223 -12.73 -20.10 4.04
CA THR A 223 -11.95 -19.70 5.20
C THR A 223 -11.98 -20.70 6.35
N THR A 224 -10.86 -20.77 7.08
CA THR A 224 -10.74 -21.50 8.34
C THR A 224 -11.09 -20.63 9.56
N THR A 225 -11.48 -19.37 9.38
CA THR A 225 -11.85 -18.45 10.48
C THR A 225 -13.17 -18.83 11.12
N ARG A 226 -13.25 -18.77 12.46
CA ARG A 226 -14.44 -19.07 13.25
C ARG A 226 -14.66 -17.99 14.33
N PRO A 227 -15.92 -17.53 14.56
CA PRO A 227 -17.14 -17.81 13.80
C PRO A 227 -17.01 -17.44 12.30
N ILE A 228 -17.86 -18.00 11.43
CA ILE A 228 -17.76 -17.78 9.98
C ILE A 228 -17.99 -16.29 9.70
N PRO A 229 -17.10 -15.60 8.97
CA PRO A 229 -17.30 -14.20 8.60
C PRO A 229 -18.57 -14.04 7.76
N ALA A 230 -19.37 -13.01 8.05
CA ALA A 230 -20.59 -12.73 7.29
C ALA A 230 -20.32 -12.10 5.91
N ILE A 231 -19.09 -11.64 5.66
CA ILE A 231 -18.67 -10.97 4.42
C ILE A 231 -17.19 -11.21 4.14
N ILE A 232 -16.84 -11.42 2.86
CA ILE A 232 -15.47 -11.58 2.36
C ILE A 232 -15.31 -10.90 1.00
N ALA A 233 -14.08 -10.53 0.63
CA ALA A 233 -13.77 -9.99 -0.69
C ALA A 233 -12.35 -10.36 -1.14
N PRO A 234 -12.10 -10.65 -2.43
CA PRO A 234 -10.76 -10.65 -3.00
C PRO A 234 -10.28 -9.22 -3.26
N VAL A 235 -9.01 -8.96 -2.93
CA VAL A 235 -8.30 -7.71 -3.23
C VAL A 235 -7.15 -8.05 -4.18
N HIS A 236 -7.02 -7.32 -5.29
CA HIS A 236 -5.84 -7.43 -6.15
C HIS A 236 -4.59 -6.94 -5.41
N GLN A 237 -3.51 -7.66 -5.62
CA GLN A 237 -2.20 -7.38 -5.06
C GLN A 237 -1.15 -7.49 -6.17
N SER A 238 -0.06 -6.77 -5.98
CA SER A 238 1.16 -6.98 -6.74
C SER A 238 2.28 -7.38 -5.79
N TYR A 239 3.27 -8.07 -6.33
CA TYR A 239 4.49 -8.48 -5.64
C TYR A 239 5.66 -7.72 -6.24
N PRO A 240 5.82 -6.43 -5.92
CA PRO A 240 6.91 -5.68 -6.49
C PRO A 240 8.23 -6.22 -5.97
N THR A 241 9.18 -6.39 -6.87
CA THR A 241 10.53 -6.83 -6.53
C THR A 241 11.33 -5.64 -6.03
N PHE A 242 12.03 -5.81 -4.90
CA PHE A 242 12.91 -4.76 -4.36
C PHE A 242 14.19 -4.62 -5.19
N LEU A 243 14.66 -5.74 -5.74
CA LEU A 243 15.78 -5.82 -6.67
C LEU A 243 15.25 -6.35 -8.00
N ASN A 244 15.61 -5.72 -9.12
CA ASN A 244 15.27 -6.21 -10.45
C ASN A 244 16.12 -7.44 -10.83
N GLU A 245 15.91 -7.97 -12.04
CA GLU A 245 16.62 -9.16 -12.54
C GLU A 245 18.15 -8.95 -12.62
N ASP A 246 18.60 -7.72 -12.84
CA ASP A 246 20.02 -7.34 -12.85
C ASP A 246 20.59 -7.07 -11.45
N GLY A 247 19.80 -7.25 -10.39
CA GLY A 247 20.18 -6.96 -9.01
C GLY A 247 20.34 -5.47 -8.70
N LEU A 248 19.75 -4.59 -9.52
CA LEU A 248 19.64 -3.16 -9.25
C LEU A 248 18.41 -2.89 -8.38
N MET A 249 18.48 -1.83 -7.56
CA MET A 249 17.39 -1.46 -6.67
C MET A 249 16.19 -0.94 -7.49
N ASN A 250 15.04 -1.58 -7.29
CA ASN A 250 13.74 -1.23 -7.86
C ASN A 250 12.83 -0.67 -6.76
N PHE A 251 13.31 0.37 -6.10
CA PHE A 251 12.61 1.05 -5.01
C PHE A 251 12.90 2.55 -5.10
N HIS A 252 11.85 3.35 -5.26
CA HIS A 252 11.98 4.81 -5.31
C HIS A 252 11.80 5.45 -3.93
N PHE A 253 12.65 6.40 -3.58
CA PHE A 253 12.67 7.00 -2.25
C PHE A 253 13.16 8.46 -2.25
N SER A 254 12.79 9.19 -1.20
CA SER A 254 13.26 10.54 -0.89
C SER A 254 14.29 10.54 0.24
N GLN A 255 14.93 11.68 0.49
CA GLN A 255 15.91 11.82 1.58
C GLN A 255 15.29 11.69 2.98
N ASP A 256 13.98 11.83 3.13
CA ASP A 256 13.27 11.71 4.42
C ASP A 256 12.66 10.31 4.62
N CYS A 257 12.98 9.36 3.74
CA CYS A 257 12.39 8.03 3.78
C CYS A 257 12.80 7.24 5.03
N ILE A 258 11.81 6.52 5.57
CA ILE A 258 12.00 5.49 6.59
C ILE A 258 11.54 4.16 6.00
N LEU A 259 12.43 3.18 5.98
CA LEU A 259 12.17 1.80 5.58
C LEU A 259 12.16 0.90 6.82
N LEU A 260 11.16 0.03 6.95
CA LEU A 260 11.18 -1.04 7.95
C LEU A 260 11.56 -2.36 7.26
N ILE A 261 12.64 -2.98 7.70
CA ILE A 261 13.05 -4.32 7.28
C ILE A 261 12.64 -5.31 8.37
N ILE A 262 11.82 -6.29 8.01
CA ILE A 262 11.32 -7.33 8.91
C ILE A 262 11.96 -8.67 8.52
N GLU A 263 12.89 -9.14 9.35
CA GLU A 263 13.65 -10.35 9.08
C GLU A 263 13.10 -11.57 9.82
N ASN A 264 12.69 -12.60 9.07
CA ASN A 264 12.33 -13.92 9.59
C ASN A 264 11.29 -13.92 10.73
N VAL A 265 10.38 -12.95 10.80
CA VAL A 265 9.26 -12.96 11.75
C VAL A 265 8.32 -14.11 11.39
N GLN A 266 8.14 -15.07 12.32
CA GLN A 266 7.46 -16.33 12.03
C GLN A 266 5.95 -16.28 12.30
N ASN A 267 5.52 -15.46 13.27
CA ASN A 267 4.12 -15.40 13.64
C ASN A 267 3.37 -14.38 12.74
N PRO A 268 2.31 -14.80 12.01
CA PRO A 268 1.56 -13.90 11.14
C PRO A 268 0.80 -12.81 11.90
N ASP A 269 0.34 -13.03 13.13
CA ASP A 269 -0.30 -12.00 13.94
C ASP A 269 0.73 -10.93 14.35
N ASN A 270 1.97 -11.32 14.70
CA ASN A 270 3.06 -10.37 14.97
C ASN A 270 3.44 -9.56 13.73
N LEU A 271 3.58 -10.22 12.57
CA LEU A 271 3.83 -9.53 11.31
C LEU A 271 2.72 -8.50 11.02
N GLY A 272 1.46 -8.90 11.14
CA GLY A 272 0.32 -8.00 10.89
C GLY A 272 0.30 -6.81 11.85
N MET A 273 0.54 -7.04 13.15
CA MET A 273 0.68 -5.94 14.13
C MET A 273 1.84 -5.00 13.78
N THR A 274 2.95 -5.54 13.29
CA THR A 274 4.13 -4.76 12.90
C THR A 274 3.84 -3.91 11.66
N LEU A 275 3.16 -4.47 10.65
CA LEU A 275 2.70 -3.73 9.47
C LEU A 275 1.72 -2.61 9.84
N ARG A 276 0.80 -2.87 10.78
CA ARG A 276 -0.12 -1.85 11.30
C ARG A 276 0.63 -0.70 11.96
N THR A 277 1.62 -1.01 12.79
CA THR A 277 2.47 -0.03 13.44
C THR A 277 3.26 0.78 12.42
N ALA A 278 3.82 0.13 11.40
CA ALA A 278 4.57 0.79 10.33
C ALA A 278 3.70 1.76 9.52
N ASP A 279 2.49 1.32 9.13
CA ASP A 279 1.53 2.17 8.43
C ASP A 279 1.17 3.41 9.27
N ALA A 280 0.84 3.21 10.55
CA ALA A 280 0.51 4.28 11.49
C ALA A 280 1.69 5.23 11.77
N ALA A 281 2.92 4.73 11.78
CA ALA A 281 4.14 5.50 11.97
C ALA A 281 4.67 6.09 10.65
N GLY A 282 3.85 6.19 9.61
CA GLY A 282 4.21 6.86 8.36
C GLY A 282 5.41 6.26 7.64
N VAL A 283 5.72 4.97 7.83
CA VAL A 283 6.84 4.31 7.15
C VAL A 283 6.63 4.32 5.63
N SER A 284 7.69 4.61 4.86
CA SER A 284 7.61 4.76 3.40
C SER A 284 7.42 3.43 2.67
N ALA A 285 7.99 2.34 3.19
CA ALA A 285 7.77 0.98 2.71
C ALA A 285 8.20 -0.05 3.75
N VAL A 286 7.74 -1.30 3.58
CA VAL A 286 8.21 -2.44 4.36
C VAL A 286 8.90 -3.44 3.45
N LEU A 287 10.09 -3.89 3.85
CA LEU A 287 10.82 -4.97 3.19
C LEU A 287 10.79 -6.20 4.10
N ILE A 288 10.07 -7.24 3.70
CA ILE A 288 10.03 -8.52 4.41
C ILE A 288 11.12 -9.42 3.83
N SER A 289 11.98 -9.97 4.69
CA SER A 289 13.07 -10.83 4.26
C SER A 289 13.08 -12.21 4.91
N GLY A 290 13.45 -13.21 4.13
CA GLY A 290 13.61 -14.59 4.59
C GLY A 290 12.31 -15.39 4.63
N GLU A 291 12.37 -16.59 5.20
CA GLU A 291 11.30 -17.58 5.19
C GLU A 291 10.32 -17.40 6.38
N GLY A 292 9.89 -16.15 6.58
CA GLY A 292 8.94 -15.77 7.63
C GLY A 292 7.47 -15.96 7.25
N ALA A 293 6.60 -15.38 8.08
CA ALA A 293 5.17 -15.31 7.82
C ALA A 293 4.88 -14.55 6.51
N ASN A 294 3.87 -15.02 5.77
CA ASN A 294 3.41 -14.34 4.57
C ASN A 294 2.50 -13.14 4.94
N PRO A 295 2.70 -11.93 4.38
CA PRO A 295 1.86 -10.76 4.68
C PRO A 295 0.38 -10.94 4.29
N PHE A 296 0.10 -11.85 3.36
CA PHE A 296 -1.25 -12.18 2.88
C PHE A 296 -1.82 -13.43 3.57
N HIS A 297 -1.20 -13.89 4.65
CA HIS A 297 -1.83 -14.85 5.54
C HIS A 297 -3.02 -14.20 6.26
N LYS A 298 -4.15 -14.90 6.37
CA LYS A 298 -5.40 -14.35 6.94
C LYS A 298 -5.23 -13.70 8.32
N ASN A 299 -4.39 -14.27 9.19
CA ASN A 299 -4.13 -13.71 10.52
C ASN A 299 -3.34 -12.39 10.43
N CYS A 300 -2.37 -12.31 9.51
CA CYS A 300 -1.60 -11.10 9.27
C CYS A 300 -2.49 -9.99 8.74
N ILE A 301 -3.31 -10.28 7.72
CA ILE A 301 -4.31 -9.36 7.17
C ILE A 301 -5.21 -8.81 8.27
N ARG A 302 -5.78 -9.70 9.11
CA ARG A 302 -6.66 -9.31 10.22
C ARG A 302 -5.94 -8.45 11.26
N ALA A 303 -4.73 -8.82 11.67
CA ALA A 303 -3.95 -8.08 12.65
C ALA A 303 -3.48 -6.71 12.10
N SER A 304 -3.22 -6.61 10.80
CA SER A 304 -2.78 -5.40 10.11
C SER A 304 -3.86 -4.30 10.03
N ARG A 305 -5.13 -4.69 10.15
CA ARG A 305 -6.30 -3.79 10.05
C ARG A 305 -6.30 -2.90 8.80
N GLY A 306 -5.83 -3.41 7.67
CA GLY A 306 -5.86 -2.73 6.36
C GLY A 306 -4.51 -2.23 5.87
N ALA A 307 -3.48 -2.22 6.73
CA ALA A 307 -2.14 -1.76 6.37
C ALA A 307 -1.56 -2.50 5.16
N VAL A 308 -1.81 -3.82 5.05
CA VAL A 308 -1.33 -4.67 3.93
C VAL A 308 -1.72 -4.14 2.55
N GLY A 309 -2.87 -3.48 2.42
CA GLY A 309 -3.31 -2.89 1.15
C GLY A 309 -2.77 -1.48 0.89
N ARG A 310 -2.32 -0.77 1.93
CA ARG A 310 -1.98 0.66 1.88
C ARG A 310 -0.48 0.92 1.83
N ILE A 311 0.31 0.25 2.67
CA ILE A 311 1.76 0.43 2.69
C ILE A 311 2.41 -0.38 1.55
N PRO A 312 3.40 0.15 0.83
CA PRO A 312 4.20 -0.64 -0.10
C PRO A 312 4.93 -1.75 0.66
N ILE A 313 4.76 -3.00 0.22
CA ILE A 313 5.40 -4.17 0.80
C ILE A 313 6.22 -4.85 -0.28
N PHE A 314 7.51 -5.04 0.01
CA PHE A 314 8.45 -5.79 -0.81
C PHE A 314 8.84 -7.08 -0.11
N TYR A 315 9.20 -8.10 -0.88
CA TYR A 315 9.69 -9.38 -0.37
C TYR A 315 11.04 -9.73 -1.01
N VAL A 316 11.99 -10.15 -0.18
CA VAL A 316 13.31 -10.63 -0.63
C VAL A 316 13.68 -11.94 0.09
N PRO A 317 14.35 -12.89 -0.56
CA PRO A 317 14.78 -14.12 0.10
C PRO A 317 15.78 -13.88 1.24
N SER A 318 16.60 -12.83 1.15
CA SER A 318 17.55 -12.41 2.19
C SER A 318 17.63 -10.88 2.23
N SER A 319 17.79 -10.33 3.44
CA SER A 319 17.93 -8.88 3.65
C SER A 319 19.26 -8.34 3.15
N LYS A 320 20.33 -9.14 3.16
CA LYS A 320 21.69 -8.67 2.88
C LYS A 320 21.84 -7.98 1.51
N PRO A 321 21.46 -8.58 0.37
CA PRO A 321 21.63 -7.91 -0.93
C PRO A 321 20.88 -6.58 -1.00
N ALA A 322 19.69 -6.51 -0.40
CA ALA A 322 18.93 -5.27 -0.32
C ALA A 322 19.63 -4.21 0.55
N ILE A 323 20.13 -4.61 1.72
CA ILE A 323 20.89 -3.73 2.63
C ILE A 323 22.16 -3.21 1.96
N GLU A 324 22.89 -4.04 1.22
CA GLU A 324 24.10 -3.62 0.48
C GLU A 324 23.79 -2.54 -0.55
N LYS A 325 22.69 -2.68 -1.30
CA LYS A 325 22.24 -1.68 -2.29
C LYS A 325 21.76 -0.39 -1.63
N LEU A 326 21.05 -0.50 -0.50
CA LEU A 326 20.64 0.66 0.30
C LEU A 326 21.86 1.43 0.81
N LYS A 327 22.86 0.74 1.38
CA LYS A 327 24.11 1.37 1.86
C LYS A 327 24.88 2.05 0.74
N ALA A 328 25.01 1.39 -0.42
CA ALA A 328 25.64 1.99 -1.60
C ALA A 328 24.92 3.26 -2.08
N SER A 329 23.63 3.39 -1.75
CA SER A 329 22.78 4.55 -2.05
C SER A 329 22.70 5.57 -0.90
N GLY A 330 23.56 5.46 0.11
CA GLY A 330 23.67 6.43 1.20
C GLY A 330 22.72 6.21 2.38
N TRP A 331 22.01 5.09 2.46
CA TRP A 331 21.10 4.82 3.58
C TRP A 331 21.84 4.51 4.88
N HIS A 332 21.31 5.04 5.98
CA HIS A 332 21.69 4.62 7.32
C HIS A 332 20.91 3.36 7.71
N ILE A 333 21.59 2.30 8.15
CA ILE A 333 20.94 1.02 8.47
C ILE A 333 21.11 0.75 9.97
N ILE A 334 20.00 0.72 10.70
CA ILE A 334 19.99 0.43 12.14
C ILE A 334 19.43 -0.96 12.41
N GLY A 335 20.17 -1.79 13.13
CA GLY A 335 19.69 -3.10 13.57
C GLY A 335 19.23 -3.07 15.02
N ALA A 336 17.99 -3.46 15.28
CA ALA A 336 17.47 -3.53 16.65
C ALA A 336 17.85 -4.85 17.33
N THR A 337 18.59 -4.77 18.44
CA THR A 337 18.92 -5.96 19.25
C THR A 337 19.15 -5.59 20.71
N ALA A 338 18.65 -6.41 21.63
CA ALA A 338 18.84 -6.22 23.07
C ALA A 338 20.32 -6.29 23.51
N LYS A 339 21.21 -6.81 22.65
CA LYS A 339 22.65 -6.91 22.91
C LYS A 339 23.46 -5.71 22.42
N ALA A 340 22.81 -4.69 21.85
CA ALA A 340 23.51 -3.52 21.37
C ALA A 340 23.96 -2.65 22.55
N GLU A 341 25.19 -2.14 22.47
CA GLU A 341 25.77 -1.24 23.46
C GLU A 341 25.13 0.15 23.43
N LYS A 342 24.68 0.59 22.26
CA LYS A 342 24.10 1.93 22.08
C LYS A 342 22.58 1.88 22.26
N GLU A 343 22.09 2.72 23.16
CA GLU A 343 20.65 2.86 23.39
C GLU A 343 20.01 3.72 22.31
N LEU A 344 18.82 3.33 21.86
CA LEU A 344 18.00 4.00 20.86
C LEU A 344 17.90 5.53 21.08
N TYR A 345 17.74 5.96 22.33
CA TYR A 345 17.48 7.37 22.66
C TYR A 345 18.73 8.25 22.71
N THR A 346 19.92 7.65 22.61
CA THR A 346 21.21 8.36 22.71
C THR A 346 21.84 8.65 21.35
N SER A 347 21.21 8.15 20.27
CA SER A 347 21.67 8.30 18.90
C SER A 347 20.99 9.47 18.20
N SER A 348 21.72 10.13 17.30
CA SER A 348 21.11 10.95 16.26
C SER A 348 21.04 10.15 14.97
N TYR A 349 19.85 10.08 14.37
CA TYR A 349 19.59 9.30 13.18
C TYR A 349 19.57 10.20 11.94
N LYS A 350 20.16 9.71 10.85
CA LYS A 350 20.17 10.39 9.56
C LYS A 350 19.26 9.67 8.59
N THR A 351 18.43 10.42 7.88
CA THR A 351 17.62 9.91 6.78
C THR A 351 18.41 10.02 5.46
N PRO A 352 18.13 9.15 4.46
CA PRO A 352 17.17 8.06 4.50
C PRO A 352 17.65 6.91 5.40
N ILE A 353 16.73 6.32 6.16
CA ILE A 353 17.05 5.33 7.21
C ILE A 353 16.25 4.05 7.08
N ALA A 354 16.91 2.91 7.21
CA ALA A 354 16.27 1.61 7.33
C ALA A 354 16.45 1.07 8.75
N VAL A 355 15.36 0.65 9.38
CA VAL A 355 15.40 -0.07 10.66
C VAL A 355 15.10 -1.55 10.45
N VAL A 356 15.95 -2.40 11.01
CA VAL A 356 15.84 -3.86 10.90
C VAL A 356 15.38 -4.44 12.22
N VAL A 357 14.25 -5.15 12.19
CA VAL A 357 13.74 -5.95 13.32
C VAL A 357 13.78 -7.42 12.94
N GLY A 358 14.15 -8.27 13.90
CA GLY A 358 14.41 -9.69 13.67
C GLY A 358 13.33 -10.63 14.17
N ASN A 359 13.63 -11.92 14.02
CA ASN A 359 12.84 -13.03 14.52
C ASN A 359 12.58 -12.92 16.03
N GLU A 360 11.42 -13.38 16.48
CA GLU A 360 10.98 -13.26 17.86
C GLU A 360 11.89 -13.98 18.87
N ASN A 361 12.54 -15.07 18.45
CA ASN A 361 13.36 -15.92 19.32
C ASN A 361 14.86 -15.68 19.08
N SER A 362 15.29 -15.69 17.83
CA SER A 362 16.72 -15.59 17.48
C SER A 362 17.19 -14.16 17.26
N GLY A 363 16.27 -13.20 17.13
CA GLY A 363 16.59 -11.83 16.72
C GLY A 363 17.17 -11.76 15.30
N LEU A 364 18.02 -10.77 15.06
CA LEU A 364 18.72 -10.58 13.80
C LEU A 364 19.79 -11.65 13.58
N THR A 365 19.91 -12.13 12.34
CA THR A 365 21.00 -13.03 11.96
C THR A 365 22.37 -12.36 12.12
N ALA A 366 23.44 -13.14 12.24
CA ALA A 366 24.80 -12.60 12.27
C ALA A 366 25.15 -11.83 10.98
N GLU A 367 24.70 -12.34 9.84
CA GLU A 367 24.90 -11.70 8.54
C GLU A 367 24.28 -10.31 8.49
N THR A 368 23.01 -10.18 8.92
CA THR A 368 22.29 -8.90 8.93
C THR A 368 22.86 -7.92 9.94
N ARG A 369 23.25 -8.38 11.13
CA ARG A 369 23.92 -7.54 12.13
C ARG A 369 25.22 -6.93 11.59
N ASN A 370 26.02 -7.71 10.88
CA ASN A 370 27.27 -7.25 10.28
C ASN A 370 27.06 -6.25 9.13
N GLN A 371 25.87 -6.23 8.53
CA GLN A 371 25.53 -5.28 7.47
C GLN A 371 25.01 -3.95 8.00
N CYS A 372 24.44 -3.92 9.21
CA CYS A 372 23.93 -2.70 9.83
C CYS A 372 25.05 -1.67 10.02
N THR A 373 24.75 -0.39 9.77
CA THR A 373 25.66 0.73 10.07
C THR A 373 25.82 0.90 11.57
N GLU A 374 24.74 0.65 12.32
CA GLU A 374 24.70 0.74 13.77
C GLU A 374 23.74 -0.32 14.34
N LEU A 375 24.04 -0.82 15.55
CA LEU A 375 23.11 -1.64 16.32
C LEU A 375 22.60 -0.83 17.51
N VAL A 376 21.29 -0.91 17.78
CA VAL A 376 20.62 -0.15 18.84
C VAL A 376 19.78 -1.05 19.72
N SER A 377 19.71 -0.72 21.00
CA SER A 377 18.88 -1.41 21.99
C SER A 377 17.80 -0.48 22.53
N ILE A 378 16.63 -1.05 22.84
CA ILE A 378 15.62 -0.36 23.64
C ILE A 378 15.94 -0.69 25.11
N PRO A 379 16.15 0.31 25.98
CA PRO A 379 16.39 0.08 27.40
C PRO A 379 15.27 -0.73 28.04
N MET A 380 15.62 -1.75 28.82
CA MET A 380 14.70 -2.67 29.47
C MET A 380 14.90 -2.66 30.99
N ALA A 381 13.81 -2.83 31.74
CA ALA A 381 13.88 -3.02 33.18
C ALA A 381 14.60 -4.33 33.54
N THR A 382 15.21 -4.36 34.74
CA THR A 382 15.95 -5.53 35.24
C THR A 382 15.12 -6.81 35.17
N GLY A 383 15.69 -7.87 34.59
CA GLY A 383 15.05 -9.17 34.43
C GLY A 383 14.26 -9.37 33.14
N GLN A 384 14.08 -8.33 32.32
CA GLN A 384 13.48 -8.44 30.98
C GLN A 384 14.55 -8.50 29.90
N SER A 385 14.31 -9.29 28.85
CA SER A 385 15.29 -9.57 27.79
C SER A 385 14.82 -9.21 26.38
N SER A 386 13.53 -9.01 26.16
CA SER A 386 12.98 -8.65 24.85
C SER A 386 11.59 -8.03 24.95
N LEU A 387 11.15 -7.44 23.83
CA LEU A 387 9.79 -6.99 23.58
C LEU A 387 9.19 -7.78 22.42
N ASN A 388 7.86 -7.78 22.33
CA ASN A 388 7.19 -8.20 21.09
C ASN A 388 7.70 -7.36 19.91
N VAL A 389 7.95 -7.99 18.76
CA VAL A 389 8.52 -7.33 17.58
C VAL A 389 7.70 -6.13 17.10
N GLY A 390 6.37 -6.19 17.16
CA GLY A 390 5.50 -5.08 16.78
C GLY A 390 5.57 -3.90 17.75
N VAL A 391 5.82 -4.17 19.04
CA VAL A 391 6.03 -3.13 20.07
C VAL A 391 7.41 -2.50 19.89
N ALA A 392 8.45 -3.31 19.71
CA ALA A 392 9.80 -2.83 19.46
C ALA A 392 9.86 -1.95 18.19
N ALA A 393 9.26 -2.41 17.10
CA ALA A 393 9.12 -1.64 15.87
C ALA A 393 8.41 -0.30 16.12
N GLY A 394 7.36 -0.28 16.94
CA GLY A 394 6.68 0.96 17.30
C GLY A 394 7.58 1.96 18.00
N ILE A 395 8.29 1.52 19.05
CA ILE A 395 9.21 2.40 19.79
C ILE A 395 10.29 2.94 18.87
N LEU A 396 10.91 2.08 18.06
CA LEU A 396 11.94 2.47 17.08
C LEU A 396 11.40 3.50 16.10
N LEU A 397 10.28 3.21 15.43
CA LEU A 397 9.75 4.06 14.36
C LEU A 397 9.28 5.41 14.86
N TYR A 398 8.65 5.47 16.04
CA TYR A 398 8.23 6.74 16.62
C TYR A 398 9.41 7.57 17.14
N GLU A 399 10.49 6.93 17.63
CA GLU A 399 11.72 7.64 17.96
C GLU A 399 12.38 8.22 16.71
N LEU A 400 12.47 7.45 15.60
CA LEU A 400 13.01 7.95 14.33
C LEU A 400 12.21 9.12 13.74
N ARG A 401 10.97 9.29 14.18
CA ARG A 401 10.08 10.37 13.76
C ARG A 401 10.03 11.51 14.78
N ARG A 402 10.70 11.37 15.93
CA ARG A 402 10.82 12.44 16.89
C ARG A 402 11.73 13.52 16.30
N PRO A 403 11.31 14.80 16.29
CA PRO A 403 12.08 15.90 15.72
C PRO A 403 13.47 16.09 16.34
#